data_AF-A0A3C0A2F5-F1
#
_entry.id   AF-A0A3C0A2F5-F1
#
_cell.length_a   1.000
_cell.length_b   1.000
_cell.length_c   1.000
_cell.angle_alpha   90.00
_cell.angle_beta   90.00
_cell.angle_gamma   90.00
#
_symmetry.space_group_name_H-M   'P 1'
#
loop_
_entity.id
_entity.type
_entity.pdbx_description
1 polymer ?
#
loop_
_entity_poly.entity_id
_entity_poly.type
_entity_poly.pdbx_seq_one_letter_code
_entity_poly.pdbx_strand_id
1 'polypeptide(L)'
;MKVKLVLGVISICLLGGGYAAYRFSSFAPAVDKINKTDAKSSVSFSAPGPSLNKECGPVKGAEVSEADCVASQKHYLEGLKIFQSSDEYEKAAAEWGIALRYYPGNENAVTGLRRIQDITNPDAISRATAVSEADRLKSRKHYLEGVKFYGAGDTAAALREWYAALRLDINNDDAAARIYKTRGLKPGFSTAGAGTQSNDSAK
;
A
#
# COMPACT_ATOMS: atom_id res chain seq x y z
N MET A 1 9.34 58.32 -32.48
CA MET A 1 10.71 58.49 -31.93
C MET A 1 11.37 57.12 -31.88
N LYS A 2 12.51 56.94 -32.56
CA LYS A 2 13.22 55.66 -32.72
C LYS A 2 14.40 55.64 -31.74
N VAL A 3 14.36 54.80 -30.71
CA VAL A 3 15.50 54.60 -29.80
C VAL A 3 16.17 53.28 -30.20
N LYS A 4 17.32 53.38 -30.86
CA LYS A 4 18.25 52.27 -31.11
C LYS A 4 19.21 52.23 -29.92
N LEU A 5 19.17 51.18 -29.11
CA LEU A 5 20.17 50.91 -28.09
C LEU A 5 21.23 49.96 -28.66
N VAL A 6 22.48 50.38 -28.52
CA VAL A 6 23.68 49.75 -29.07
C VAL A 6 24.21 48.65 -28.15
N LEU A 7 24.79 47.64 -28.82
CA LEU A 7 25.61 46.52 -28.34
C LEU A 7 26.44 46.77 -27.07
N GLY A 8 26.45 45.77 -26.19
CA GLY A 8 27.48 45.53 -25.19
C GLY A 8 27.88 44.05 -25.20
N VAL A 9 29.00 43.76 -25.85
CA VAL A 9 29.67 42.45 -25.82
C VAL A 9 30.37 42.32 -24.47
N ILE A 10 29.91 41.43 -23.60
CA ILE A 10 30.64 41.07 -22.38
C ILE A 10 31.36 39.74 -22.66
N SER A 11 32.63 39.88 -23.00
CA SER A 11 33.62 38.82 -23.06
C SER A 11 34.06 38.48 -21.63
N ILE A 12 33.76 37.27 -21.15
CA ILE A 12 34.28 36.74 -19.88
C ILE A 12 35.32 35.68 -20.23
N CYS A 13 36.60 36.06 -20.14
CA CYS A 13 37.73 35.15 -20.15
C CYS A 13 38.14 34.78 -18.72
N LEU A 14 38.14 33.46 -18.47
CA LEU A 14 39.17 32.68 -17.77
C LEU A 14 39.66 33.14 -16.38
N LEU A 15 39.26 32.37 -15.36
CA LEU A 15 40.13 31.88 -14.28
C LEU A 15 39.65 30.43 -14.02
N GLY A 16 40.45 29.37 -14.21
CA GLY A 16 41.76 29.16 -13.59
C GLY A 16 41.58 28.42 -12.26
N GLY A 17 41.07 27.18 -12.29
CA GLY A 17 40.89 26.33 -11.12
C GLY A 17 41.49 24.95 -11.35
N GLY A 18 42.61 24.68 -10.70
CA GLY A 18 43.39 23.45 -10.86
C GLY A 18 42.62 22.21 -10.42
N TYR A 19 42.58 21.21 -11.30
CA TYR A 19 42.18 19.86 -10.92
C TYR A 19 43.34 19.22 -10.17
N ALA A 20 43.18 19.06 -8.87
CA ALA A 20 44.03 18.22 -8.05
C ALA A 20 43.99 16.79 -8.60
N ALA A 21 45.16 16.27 -8.96
CA ALA A 21 45.34 14.86 -9.30
C ALA A 21 45.12 14.01 -8.04
N TYR A 22 43.91 13.47 -7.89
CA TYR A 22 43.69 12.36 -6.98
C TYR A 22 44.35 11.12 -7.57
N ARG A 23 45.47 10.69 -6.96
CA ARG A 23 46.01 9.35 -7.16
C ARG A 23 44.98 8.34 -6.71
N PHE A 24 44.35 7.67 -7.67
CA PHE A 24 43.57 6.47 -7.42
C PHE A 24 44.54 5.35 -7.08
N SER A 25 44.77 5.11 -5.80
CA SER A 25 45.40 3.88 -5.32
C SER A 25 44.56 2.71 -5.81
N SER A 26 45.14 1.89 -6.66
CA SER A 26 44.59 0.62 -7.15
C SER A 26 44.37 -0.33 -5.97
N PHE A 27 43.15 -0.34 -5.43
CA PHE A 27 42.68 -1.39 -4.55
C PHE A 27 42.11 -2.50 -5.43
N ALA A 28 42.93 -3.51 -5.71
CA ALA A 28 42.46 -4.76 -6.29
C ALA A 28 41.67 -5.53 -5.22
N PRO A 29 40.38 -5.86 -5.43
CA PRO A 29 39.77 -6.91 -4.64
C PRO A 29 40.27 -8.26 -5.14
N ALA A 30 40.86 -9.02 -4.23
CA ALA A 30 41.17 -10.42 -4.42
C ALA A 30 39.91 -11.18 -4.86
N VAL A 31 39.98 -11.81 -6.03
CA VAL A 31 39.05 -12.85 -6.45
C VAL A 31 39.34 -14.07 -5.58
N ASP A 32 38.62 -14.17 -4.47
CA ASP A 32 38.48 -15.42 -3.74
C ASP A 32 37.50 -16.33 -4.48
N LYS A 33 37.96 -17.55 -4.71
CA LYS A 33 37.27 -18.62 -5.40
C LYS A 33 36.00 -19.00 -4.63
N ILE A 34 34.85 -18.51 -5.10
CA ILE A 34 33.57 -19.03 -4.62
C ILE A 34 33.28 -20.34 -5.37
N ASN A 35 33.16 -21.36 -4.55
CA ASN A 35 33.01 -22.76 -4.88
C ASN A 35 31.75 -23.00 -5.73
N LYS A 36 31.91 -23.85 -6.75
CA LYS A 36 30.87 -24.25 -7.70
C LYS A 36 30.11 -25.46 -7.15
N THR A 37 29.32 -25.26 -6.10
CA THR A 37 28.28 -26.15 -5.53
C THR A 37 27.61 -25.28 -4.46
N ASP A 38 26.43 -24.69 -4.67
CA ASP A 38 25.18 -25.42 -4.59
C ASP A 38 24.08 -24.81 -5.48
N ALA A 39 23.27 -25.71 -5.98
CA ALA A 39 22.09 -25.43 -6.76
C ALA A 39 21.03 -24.66 -5.95
N LYS A 40 20.27 -23.80 -6.66
CA LYS A 40 18.90 -23.39 -6.30
C LYS A 40 18.72 -22.86 -4.87
N SER A 41 19.11 -21.61 -4.63
CA SER A 41 18.30 -20.76 -3.73
C SER A 41 17.14 -20.19 -4.52
N SER A 42 16.21 -21.07 -4.91
CA SER A 42 14.84 -20.64 -5.10
C SER A 42 14.35 -20.26 -3.72
N VAL A 43 14.29 -18.96 -3.42
CA VAL A 43 13.43 -18.48 -2.35
C VAL A 43 12.01 -18.84 -2.80
N SER A 44 11.59 -20.07 -2.48
CA SER A 44 10.21 -20.48 -2.52
C SER A 44 9.53 -19.70 -1.41
N PHE A 45 9.19 -18.46 -1.71
CA PHE A 45 8.16 -17.77 -0.96
C PHE A 45 6.88 -18.52 -1.31
N SER A 46 6.59 -19.58 -0.54
CA SER A 46 5.26 -20.18 -0.50
C SER A 46 4.31 -19.08 -0.09
N ALA A 47 3.79 -18.34 -1.07
CA ALA A 47 2.47 -17.78 -0.94
C ALA A 47 1.60 -18.95 -0.45
N PRO A 48 0.87 -18.80 0.67
CA PRO A 48 -0.11 -19.82 1.03
C PRO A 48 -0.99 -20.02 -0.19
N GLY A 49 -0.82 -21.16 -0.87
CA GLY A 49 -1.67 -21.52 -1.99
C GLY A 49 -3.10 -21.52 -1.46
N PRO A 50 -4.07 -20.94 -2.18
CA PRO A 50 -5.43 -20.87 -1.71
C PRO A 50 -5.92 -22.30 -1.46
N SER A 51 -6.27 -22.61 -0.21
CA SER A 51 -7.01 -23.81 0.11
C SER A 51 -8.37 -23.69 -0.58
N LEU A 52 -8.51 -24.33 -1.73
CA LEU A 52 -9.56 -24.16 -2.73
C LEU A 52 -11.01 -24.44 -2.25
N ASN A 53 -11.25 -24.73 -0.98
CA ASN A 53 -12.43 -25.48 -0.58
C ASN A 53 -13.32 -24.79 0.48
N LYS A 54 -13.15 -23.51 0.86
CA LYS A 54 -13.96 -22.98 1.98
C LYS A 54 -14.19 -21.45 2.13
N GLU A 55 -14.37 -20.67 1.07
CA GLU A 55 -14.47 -19.20 1.27
C GLU A 55 -15.69 -18.50 0.64
N CYS A 56 -16.65 -19.27 0.11
CA CYS A 56 -18.01 -18.78 -0.16
C CYS A 56 -18.86 -18.91 1.10
N GLY A 57 -18.47 -18.21 2.16
CA GLY A 57 -19.24 -18.12 3.40
C GLY A 57 -20.34 -17.05 3.30
N PRO A 58 -21.41 -17.14 4.10
CA PRO A 58 -22.43 -16.09 4.13
C PRO A 58 -21.80 -14.77 4.58
N VAL A 59 -21.85 -13.74 3.73
CA VAL A 59 -21.53 -12.36 4.14
C VAL A 59 -22.72 -11.84 4.94
N LYS A 60 -22.48 -11.40 6.18
CA LYS A 60 -23.52 -10.77 7.00
C LYS A 60 -24.12 -9.56 6.26
N GLY A 61 -25.35 -9.71 5.75
CA GLY A 61 -26.12 -8.63 5.13
C GLY A 61 -26.30 -8.70 3.60
N ALA A 62 -25.77 -9.71 2.90
CA ALA A 62 -26.07 -9.96 1.51
C ALA A 62 -26.14 -11.47 1.25
N GLU A 63 -27.32 -11.97 0.86
CA GLU A 63 -27.42 -13.31 0.25
C GLU A 63 -26.72 -13.25 -1.10
N VAL A 64 -25.46 -13.65 -1.12
CA VAL A 64 -24.71 -13.81 -2.37
C VAL A 64 -25.07 -15.19 -2.91
N SER A 65 -25.53 -15.24 -4.16
CA SER A 65 -25.88 -16.51 -4.78
C SER A 65 -24.62 -17.38 -4.94
N GLU A 66 -24.79 -18.71 -4.89
CA GLU A 66 -23.67 -19.63 -5.13
C GLU A 66 -23.00 -19.37 -6.49
N ALA A 67 -23.81 -19.01 -7.50
CA ALA A 67 -23.34 -18.63 -8.83
C ALA A 67 -22.44 -17.39 -8.81
N ASP A 68 -22.81 -16.35 -8.05
CA ASP A 68 -21.98 -15.15 -7.89
C ASP A 68 -20.69 -15.45 -7.15
N CYS A 69 -20.72 -16.35 -6.15
CA CYS A 69 -19.50 -16.71 -5.47
C CYS A 69 -18.53 -17.49 -6.36
N VAL A 70 -19.03 -18.43 -7.16
CA VAL A 70 -18.23 -19.15 -8.17
C VAL A 70 -17.67 -18.18 -9.22
N ALA A 71 -18.48 -17.22 -9.68
CA ALA A 71 -18.03 -16.18 -10.60
C ALA A 71 -16.92 -15.32 -9.99
N SER A 72 -17.07 -14.92 -8.72
CA SER A 72 -16.03 -14.19 -7.99
C SER A 72 -14.73 -14.97 -7.91
N GLN A 73 -14.80 -16.25 -7.55
CA GLN A 73 -13.62 -17.10 -7.43
C GLN A 73 -12.90 -17.28 -8.77
N LYS A 74 -13.64 -17.43 -9.86
CA LYS A 74 -13.08 -17.51 -11.22
C LYS A 74 -12.28 -16.25 -11.56
N HIS A 75 -12.86 -15.07 -11.34
CA HIS A 75 -12.19 -13.79 -11.59
C HIS A 75 -10.99 -13.57 -10.66
N TYR A 76 -11.07 -14.04 -9.41
CA TYR A 76 -9.92 -14.02 -8.50
C TYR A 76 -8.73 -14.83 -9.04
N LEU A 77 -8.96 -16.05 -9.52
CA LEU A 77 -7.92 -16.92 -10.07
C LEU A 77 -7.31 -16.36 -11.35
N GLU A 78 -8.13 -15.76 -12.23
CA GLU A 78 -7.61 -15.11 -13.44
C GLU A 78 -6.72 -13.91 -13.08
N GLY A 79 -7.17 -13.07 -12.15
CA GLY A 79 -6.36 -11.96 -11.66
C GLY A 79 -5.05 -12.43 -11.01
N LEU A 80 -5.06 -13.57 -10.30
CA LEU A 80 -3.85 -14.18 -9.72
C LEU A 80 -2.88 -14.66 -10.80
N LYS A 81 -3.39 -15.27 -11.87
CA LYS A 81 -2.57 -15.69 -13.01
C LYS A 81 -1.90 -14.50 -13.68
N ILE A 82 -2.65 -13.43 -13.94
CA ILE A 82 -2.14 -12.19 -14.53
C ILE A 82 -1.10 -11.53 -13.61
N PHE A 83 -1.39 -11.49 -12.31
CA PHE A 83 -0.48 -10.94 -11.30
C PHE A 83 0.87 -11.69 -11.27
N GLN A 84 0.86 -13.00 -11.50
CA GLN A 84 2.06 -13.84 -11.53
C GLN A 84 2.84 -13.76 -12.85
N SER A 85 2.18 -13.45 -13.97
CA SER A 85 2.83 -13.38 -15.30
C SER A 85 3.62 -12.09 -15.57
N SER A 86 3.73 -11.21 -14.56
CA SER A 86 4.50 -9.95 -14.48
C SER A 86 4.02 -8.76 -15.34
N ASP A 87 4.13 -7.57 -14.73
CA ASP A 87 3.81 -6.19 -15.16
C ASP A 87 2.37 -5.84 -15.58
N GLU A 88 1.46 -6.80 -15.71
CA GLU A 88 0.05 -6.54 -16.05
C GLU A 88 -0.83 -6.26 -14.82
N TYR A 89 -0.33 -5.48 -13.86
CA TYR A 89 -1.01 -5.22 -12.59
C TYR A 89 -2.38 -4.55 -12.77
N GLU A 90 -2.53 -3.66 -13.75
CA GLU A 90 -3.82 -3.00 -14.04
C GLU A 90 -4.89 -4.01 -14.46
N LYS A 91 -4.52 -5.02 -15.24
CA LYS A 91 -5.44 -6.09 -15.66
C LYS A 91 -5.78 -7.02 -14.51
N ALA A 92 -4.78 -7.39 -13.69
CA ALA A 92 -5.03 -8.17 -12.48
C ALA A 92 -5.99 -7.43 -11.52
N ALA A 93 -5.82 -6.11 -11.38
CA ALA A 93 -6.72 -5.28 -10.58
C ALA A 93 -8.13 -5.21 -11.17
N ALA A 94 -8.27 -5.14 -12.50
CA ALA A 94 -9.57 -5.19 -13.16
C ALA A 94 -10.30 -6.51 -12.86
N GLU A 95 -9.61 -7.65 -12.99
CA GLU A 95 -10.18 -8.98 -12.68
C GLU A 95 -10.59 -9.09 -11.20
N TRP A 96 -9.76 -8.64 -10.26
CA TRP A 96 -10.11 -8.63 -8.85
C TRP A 96 -11.22 -7.63 -8.51
N GLY A 97 -11.34 -6.53 -9.24
CA GLY A 97 -12.49 -5.62 -9.16
C GLY A 97 -13.79 -6.30 -9.58
N ILE A 98 -13.76 -7.12 -10.65
CA ILE A 98 -14.92 -7.92 -11.07
C ILE A 98 -15.26 -8.97 -10.00
N ALA A 99 -14.24 -9.64 -9.43
CA ALA A 99 -14.45 -10.61 -8.35
C ALA A 99 -15.21 -10.00 -7.16
N LEU A 100 -14.88 -8.76 -6.77
CA LEU A 100 -15.55 -8.04 -5.69
C LEU A 100 -16.95 -7.56 -6.04
N ARG A 101 -17.28 -7.37 -7.32
CA ARG A 101 -18.65 -7.04 -7.76
C ARG A 101 -19.60 -8.22 -7.58
N TYR A 102 -19.13 -9.43 -7.84
CA TYR A 102 -19.91 -10.64 -7.61
C TYR A 102 -19.97 -11.02 -6.13
N TYR A 103 -18.84 -10.94 -5.42
CA TYR A 103 -18.76 -11.25 -3.99
C TYR A 103 -17.95 -10.18 -3.27
N PRO A 104 -18.60 -9.16 -2.71
CA PRO A 104 -17.93 -8.09 -1.95
C PRO A 104 -17.18 -8.58 -0.70
N GLY A 105 -17.47 -9.81 -0.24
CA GLY A 105 -16.79 -10.48 0.86
C GLY A 105 -15.52 -11.25 0.48
N ASN A 106 -15.05 -11.17 -0.78
CA ASN A 106 -13.85 -11.88 -1.23
C ASN A 106 -12.58 -11.26 -0.64
N GLU A 107 -12.16 -11.72 0.54
CA GLU A 107 -10.98 -11.20 1.23
C GLU A 107 -9.71 -11.32 0.36
N ASN A 108 -9.57 -12.40 -0.41
CA ASN A 108 -8.40 -12.61 -1.26
C ASN A 108 -8.29 -11.57 -2.37
N ALA A 109 -9.41 -11.20 -3.01
CA ALA A 109 -9.43 -10.15 -4.03
C ALA A 109 -9.13 -8.77 -3.43
N VAL A 110 -9.61 -8.48 -2.20
CA VAL A 110 -9.26 -7.24 -1.48
C VAL A 110 -7.76 -7.18 -1.18
N THR A 111 -7.19 -8.25 -0.65
CA THR A 111 -5.74 -8.33 -0.36
C THR A 111 -4.90 -8.21 -1.62
N GLY A 112 -5.34 -8.84 -2.72
CA GLY A 112 -4.69 -8.73 -4.01
C GLY A 112 -4.63 -7.29 -4.51
N LEU A 113 -5.77 -6.59 -4.52
CA LEU A 113 -5.84 -5.18 -4.94
C LEU A 113 -4.92 -4.27 -4.13
N ARG A 114 -4.87 -4.48 -2.80
CA ARG A 114 -3.94 -3.75 -1.94
C ARG A 114 -2.48 -4.00 -2.36
N ARG A 115 -2.11 -5.25 -2.62
CA ARG A 115 -0.75 -5.58 -3.05
C ARG A 115 -0.38 -4.93 -4.37
N ILE A 116 -1.31 -4.89 -5.33
CA ILE A 116 -1.11 -4.15 -6.59
C ILE A 116 -0.93 -2.66 -6.32
N GLN A 117 -1.75 -2.08 -5.44
CA GLN A 117 -1.63 -0.69 -5.05
C GLN A 117 -0.25 -0.37 -4.45
N ASP A 118 0.26 -1.26 -3.59
CA ASP A 118 1.60 -1.12 -2.98
C ASP A 118 2.72 -1.19 -4.02
N ILE A 119 2.59 -2.05 -5.05
CA ILE A 119 3.59 -2.24 -6.11
C ILE A 119 3.56 -1.11 -7.14
N THR A 120 2.37 -0.71 -7.58
CA THR A 120 2.17 0.26 -8.67
C THR A 120 2.23 1.70 -8.20
N ASN A 121 1.98 1.91 -6.90
CA ASN A 121 2.03 3.23 -6.29
C ASN A 121 2.75 3.13 -4.93
N PRO A 122 4.06 2.76 -4.92
CA PRO A 122 4.84 2.71 -3.68
C PRO A 122 4.90 4.09 -3.02
N ASP A 123 4.82 5.15 -3.84
CA ASP A 123 4.71 6.54 -3.38
C ASP A 123 3.29 6.94 -2.92
N ALA A 124 2.24 6.14 -3.13
CA ALA A 124 0.96 6.37 -2.45
C ALA A 124 1.08 6.03 -0.97
N ILE A 125 1.92 5.08 -0.57
CA ILE A 125 2.19 4.86 0.86
C ILE A 125 2.96 6.05 1.42
N SER A 126 3.99 6.56 0.73
CA SER A 126 4.75 7.75 1.17
C SER A 126 3.91 9.04 1.15
N ARG A 127 3.02 9.23 0.15
CA ARG A 127 2.07 10.36 0.09
C ARG A 127 0.85 10.17 1.01
N ALA A 128 0.42 8.95 1.29
CA ALA A 128 -0.54 8.65 2.35
C ALA A 128 0.08 8.79 3.75
N THR A 129 1.40 8.69 3.90
CA THR A 129 2.07 9.15 5.13
C THR A 129 2.23 10.67 5.16
N ALA A 130 2.12 11.36 4.02
CA ALA A 130 1.97 12.81 3.91
C ALA A 130 0.49 13.25 3.93
N VAL A 131 -0.39 12.56 4.66
CA VAL A 131 -1.72 13.10 4.98
C VAL A 131 -1.51 14.45 5.65
N SER A 132 -2.13 15.49 5.07
CA SER A 132 -2.07 16.83 5.62
C SER A 132 -2.59 16.81 7.06
N GLU A 133 -2.02 17.63 7.94
CA GLU A 133 -2.50 17.68 9.33
C GLU A 133 -4.01 18.00 9.39
N ALA A 134 -4.50 18.78 8.42
CA ALA A 134 -5.91 19.07 8.26
C ALA A 134 -6.76 17.81 8.00
N ASP A 135 -6.29 16.89 7.15
CA ASP A 135 -7.03 15.67 6.84
C ASP A 135 -6.91 14.63 7.96
N ARG A 136 -5.78 14.58 8.69
CA ARG A 136 -5.67 13.79 9.94
C ARG A 136 -6.67 14.28 10.98
N LEU A 137 -6.83 15.59 11.13
CA LEU A 137 -7.78 16.17 12.06
C LEU A 137 -9.23 15.84 11.67
N LYS A 138 -9.58 15.94 10.39
CA LYS A 138 -10.90 15.53 9.89
C LYS A 138 -11.12 14.03 10.08
N SER A 139 -10.12 13.20 9.80
CA SER A 139 -10.18 11.75 10.01
C SER A 139 -10.44 11.42 11.48
N ARG A 140 -9.72 12.07 12.41
CA ARG A 140 -9.94 11.94 13.86
C ARG A 140 -11.35 12.37 14.26
N LYS A 141 -11.89 13.44 13.67
CA LYS A 141 -13.26 13.89 13.93
C LYS A 141 -14.29 12.83 13.52
N HIS A 142 -14.19 12.31 12.30
CA HIS A 142 -15.05 11.22 11.85
C HIS A 142 -14.91 9.98 12.73
N TYR A 143 -13.69 9.62 13.15
CA TYR A 143 -13.48 8.52 14.09
C TYR A 143 -14.28 8.71 15.40
N LEU A 144 -14.17 9.89 16.01
CA LEU A 144 -14.88 10.21 17.26
C LEU A 144 -16.40 10.22 17.09
N GLU A 145 -16.90 10.73 15.96
CA GLU A 145 -18.34 10.68 15.63
C GLU A 145 -18.83 9.23 15.49
N GLY A 146 -18.06 8.37 14.81
CA GLY A 146 -18.38 6.95 14.73
C GLY A 146 -18.39 6.26 16.09
N VAL A 147 -17.48 6.63 17.00
CA VAL A 147 -17.48 6.12 18.39
C VAL A 147 -18.75 6.54 19.15
N LYS A 148 -19.24 7.78 18.94
CA LYS A 148 -20.50 8.26 19.54
C LYS A 148 -21.70 7.47 19.01
N PHE A 149 -21.81 7.30 17.71
CA PHE A 149 -22.90 6.52 17.10
C PHE A 149 -22.88 5.07 17.57
N TYR A 150 -21.70 4.47 17.66
CA TYR A 150 -21.54 3.11 18.16
C TYR A 150 -22.00 2.99 19.62
N GLY A 151 -21.63 3.96 20.47
CA GLY A 151 -22.09 4.02 21.87
C GLY A 151 -23.61 4.18 22.00
N ALA A 152 -24.24 4.81 21.02
CA ALA A 152 -25.71 4.93 20.93
C ALA A 152 -26.38 3.67 20.33
N GLY A 153 -25.62 2.66 19.92
CA GLY A 153 -26.12 1.44 19.28
C GLY A 153 -26.36 1.56 17.78
N ASP A 154 -26.20 2.74 17.19
CA ASP A 154 -26.31 2.93 15.73
C ASP A 154 -25.03 2.48 15.03
N THR A 155 -24.96 1.17 14.85
CA THR A 155 -23.83 0.49 14.23
C THR A 155 -23.65 0.89 12.76
N ALA A 156 -24.74 1.18 12.04
CA ALA A 156 -24.68 1.56 10.64
C ALA A 156 -24.09 2.97 10.47
N ALA A 157 -24.51 3.92 11.30
CA ALA A 157 -23.91 5.26 11.33
C ALA A 157 -22.44 5.21 11.76
N ALA A 158 -22.10 4.41 12.76
CA ALA A 158 -20.72 4.23 13.20
C ALA A 158 -19.79 3.76 12.08
N LEU A 159 -20.21 2.74 11.32
CA LEU A 159 -19.45 2.24 10.18
C LEU A 159 -19.28 3.31 9.08
N ARG A 160 -20.32 4.08 8.77
CA ARG A 160 -20.23 5.17 7.78
C ARG A 160 -19.15 6.19 8.17
N GLU A 161 -19.13 6.59 9.43
CA GLU A 161 -18.14 7.55 9.94
C GLU A 161 -16.72 6.99 9.94
N TRP A 162 -16.51 5.75 10.39
CA TRP A 162 -15.18 5.14 10.35
C TRP A 162 -14.66 4.92 8.93
N TYR A 163 -15.53 4.62 7.96
CA TYR A 163 -15.13 4.61 6.56
C TYR A 163 -14.79 6.02 6.05
N ALA A 164 -15.50 7.06 6.48
CA ALA A 164 -15.14 8.44 6.15
C ALA A 164 -13.76 8.81 6.72
N ALA A 165 -13.44 8.36 7.92
CA ALA A 165 -12.11 8.53 8.52
C ALA A 165 -11.00 7.88 7.67
N LEU A 166 -11.20 6.63 7.22
CA LEU A 166 -10.23 5.91 6.39
C LEU A 166 -10.07 6.47 4.98
N ARG A 167 -11.07 7.17 4.43
CA ARG A 167 -10.94 7.88 3.15
C ARG A 167 -10.02 9.10 3.24
N LEU A 168 -9.96 9.72 4.41
CA LEU A 168 -9.13 10.91 4.68
C LEU A 168 -7.73 10.54 5.13
N ASP A 169 -7.63 9.54 5.99
CA ASP A 169 -6.37 8.97 6.47
C ASP A 169 -6.47 7.45 6.43
N ILE A 170 -5.89 6.87 5.39
CA ILE A 170 -5.89 5.42 5.17
C ILE A 170 -5.10 4.68 6.28
N ASN A 171 -4.23 5.39 7.01
CA ASN A 171 -3.43 4.85 8.12
C ASN A 171 -4.10 5.06 9.48
N ASN A 172 -5.39 5.41 9.53
CA ASN A 172 -6.14 5.50 10.78
C ASN A 172 -6.47 4.09 11.30
N ASP A 173 -5.49 3.49 11.98
CA ASP A 173 -5.56 2.14 12.54
C ASP A 173 -6.72 1.97 13.53
N ASP A 174 -7.06 3.03 14.27
CA ASP A 174 -8.19 3.02 15.21
C ASP A 174 -9.53 2.82 14.49
N ALA A 175 -9.77 3.57 13.40
CA ALA A 175 -10.98 3.44 12.60
C ALA A 175 -11.06 2.06 11.92
N ALA A 176 -9.93 1.57 11.39
CA ALA A 176 -9.86 0.22 10.82
C ALA A 176 -10.18 -0.86 11.85
N ALA A 177 -9.57 -0.81 13.03
CA ALA A 177 -9.80 -1.76 14.12
C ALA A 177 -11.27 -1.77 14.58
N ARG A 178 -11.90 -0.59 14.66
CA ARG A 178 -13.33 -0.47 15.01
C ARG A 178 -14.24 -1.10 13.97
N ILE A 179 -13.95 -0.90 12.69
CA ILE A 179 -14.70 -1.53 11.58
C ILE A 179 -14.59 -3.06 11.67
N TYR A 180 -13.37 -3.61 11.86
CA TYR A 180 -13.18 -5.06 12.01
C TYR A 180 -13.98 -5.63 13.17
N LYS A 181 -13.83 -5.04 14.36
CA LYS A 181 -14.53 -5.47 15.57
C LYS A 181 -16.05 -5.44 15.38
N THR A 182 -16.56 -4.38 14.77
CA THR A 182 -18.00 -4.15 14.60
C THR A 182 -18.61 -5.10 13.57
N ARG A 183 -17.89 -5.39 12.49
CA ARG A 183 -18.34 -6.36 11.48
C ARG A 183 -18.12 -7.81 11.89
N GLY A 184 -17.44 -8.06 13.03
CA GLY A 184 -17.05 -9.40 13.47
C GLY A 184 -15.99 -10.02 12.55
N LEU A 185 -15.23 -9.18 11.84
CA LEU A 185 -14.14 -9.59 10.97
C LEU A 185 -12.86 -9.73 11.81
N LYS A 186 -12.04 -10.75 11.52
CA LYS A 186 -10.72 -10.83 12.15
C LYS A 186 -9.84 -9.71 11.60
N PRO A 187 -9.09 -8.99 12.44
CA PRO A 187 -8.12 -8.02 11.94
C PRO A 187 -7.04 -8.78 11.14
N GLY A 188 -7.17 -8.74 9.82
CA GLY A 188 -6.12 -9.17 8.91
C GLY A 188 -5.02 -8.11 8.95
N PHE A 189 -3.94 -8.42 9.66
CA PHE A 189 -2.73 -7.62 9.93
C PHE A 189 -2.70 -6.82 11.25
N SER A 190 -1.83 -7.32 12.13
CA SER A 190 -1.17 -6.56 13.20
C SER A 190 -0.05 -5.74 12.56
N THR A 191 -0.17 -4.41 12.53
CA THR A 191 0.96 -3.49 12.38
C THR A 191 1.72 -3.44 13.72
N ALA A 192 2.28 -4.58 14.15
CA ALA A 192 3.33 -4.61 15.16
C ALA A 192 4.61 -4.06 14.52
N GLY A 193 4.64 -2.74 14.33
CA GLY A 193 5.70 -2.01 13.67
C GLY A 193 5.62 -0.50 13.90
N ALA A 194 4.95 -0.06 14.96
CA ALA A 194 5.10 1.30 15.47
C ALA A 194 6.01 1.25 16.71
N GLY A 195 7.31 1.41 16.47
CA GLY A 195 8.27 1.60 17.53
C GLY A 195 7.94 2.87 18.31
N THR A 196 7.60 2.72 19.58
CA THR A 196 7.79 3.77 20.57
C THR A 196 9.02 3.40 21.40
N GLN A 197 10.18 3.89 20.97
CA GLN A 197 11.23 4.24 21.92
C GLN A 197 10.69 5.39 22.77
N SER A 198 10.07 5.07 23.90
CA SER A 198 9.96 6.02 25.00
C SER A 198 11.34 6.08 25.67
N ASN A 199 12.19 6.98 25.16
CA ASN A 199 13.21 7.60 25.98
C ASN A 199 12.48 8.57 26.91
N ASP A 200 12.19 8.13 28.13
CA ASP A 200 11.95 9.07 29.23
C ASP A 200 13.11 8.94 30.22
N SER A 201 13.86 10.04 30.28
CA SER A 201 14.82 10.37 31.30
C SER A 201 14.14 10.75 32.61
N ALA A 202 14.93 10.72 33.68
CA ALA A 202 14.66 11.19 35.05
C ALA A 202 13.81 10.22 35.90
N LYS A 203 14.24 9.84 37.09
CA LYS A 203 15.10 10.54 38.07
C LYS A 203 15.75 9.54 39.03
#